data_AF-A0A1H6IP36-F1
#
_entry.id   AF-A0A1H6IP36-F1
#
_cell.length_a   1.000
_cell.length_b   1.000
_cell.length_c   1.000
_cell.angle_alpha   90.00
_cell.angle_beta   90.00
_cell.angle_gamma   90.00
#
_symmetry.space_group_name_H-M   'P 1'
#
loop_
_entity.id
_entity.type
_entity.pdbx_description
1 polymer ?
#
loop_
_entity_poly.entity_id
_entity_poly.type
_entity_poly.pdbx_seq_one_letter_code
_entity_poly.pdbx_strand_id
1 'polypeptide(L)'
;MRNKTERSFLRFGESALTALIITVLSLFCQFINWFAYEKIGYAWGITLVTPLVLCAMYHFVQLDGGREGSFSRKFFFIFSVVIPLLVGILLTVIMLLAAPEISVFSPEAEYRGTVREAIATYAGRFVFTSLYLLIFAAADHFILKRLDEKRKTQ
;
A
#
# COMPACT_ATOMS: atom_id res chain seq x y z
N MET A 1 -6.15 -13.42 -43.01
CA MET A 1 -5.18 -13.77 -41.95
C MET A 1 -5.08 -12.59 -41.00
N ARG A 2 -5.67 -12.69 -39.79
CA ARG A 2 -5.54 -11.65 -38.75
C ARG A 2 -4.59 -12.20 -37.69
N ASN A 3 -3.42 -11.58 -37.59
CA ASN A 3 -2.31 -12.01 -36.75
C ASN A 3 -2.78 -12.21 -35.30
N LYS A 4 -2.68 -13.45 -34.80
CA LYS A 4 -2.79 -13.80 -33.37
C LYS A 4 -1.46 -13.47 -32.71
N THR A 5 -1.11 -12.20 -32.65
CA THR A 5 0.09 -11.77 -31.94
C THR A 5 -0.29 -11.61 -30.46
N GLU A 6 0.21 -12.55 -29.67
CA GLU A 6 0.52 -12.41 -28.24
C GLU A 6 -0.50 -11.68 -27.35
N ARG A 7 -1.43 -12.45 -26.77
CA ARG A 7 -1.96 -12.11 -25.44
C ARG A 7 -1.46 -13.13 -24.42
N SER A 8 -0.14 -13.13 -24.23
CA SER A 8 0.45 -13.61 -22.97
C SER A 8 0.30 -12.49 -21.93
N PHE A 9 -0.93 -12.13 -21.61
CA PHE A 9 -1.18 -11.33 -20.41
C PHE A 9 -1.41 -12.32 -19.28
N LEU A 10 -0.46 -12.31 -18.35
CA LEU A 10 -0.39 -13.18 -17.18
C LEU A 10 -1.78 -13.34 -16.56
N ARG A 11 -2.38 -14.53 -16.73
CA ARG A 11 -3.58 -14.95 -16.01
C ARG A 11 -3.19 -15.16 -14.55
N PHE A 12 -3.03 -14.08 -13.81
CA PHE A 12 -2.83 -14.14 -12.36
C PHE A 12 -4.12 -14.63 -11.74
N GLY A 13 -4.23 -15.92 -11.44
CA GLY A 13 -5.26 -16.42 -10.55
C GLY A 13 -4.98 -15.99 -9.11
N GLU A 14 -6.02 -16.00 -8.28
CA GLU A 14 -5.88 -15.91 -6.82
C GLU A 14 -5.04 -17.09 -6.33
N SER A 15 -3.74 -16.87 -6.15
CA SER A 15 -2.77 -17.88 -5.73
C SER A 15 -1.89 -17.31 -4.62
N ALA A 16 -1.31 -18.18 -3.80
CA ALA A 16 -0.40 -17.77 -2.73
C ALA A 16 0.81 -16.97 -3.26
N LEU A 17 1.31 -17.32 -4.45
CA LEU A 17 2.39 -16.60 -5.12
C LEU A 17 1.94 -15.18 -5.52
N THR A 18 0.75 -15.05 -6.11
CA THR A 18 0.18 -13.75 -6.48
C THR A 18 -0.01 -12.86 -5.25
N ALA A 19 -0.54 -13.41 -4.16
CA ALA A 19 -0.70 -12.72 -2.88
C ALA A 19 0.63 -12.20 -2.32
N LEU A 20 1.66 -13.05 -2.33
CA LEU A 20 3.00 -12.68 -1.88
C LEU A 20 3.58 -11.54 -2.73
N ILE A 21 3.49 -11.65 -4.06
CA ILE A 21 3.98 -10.63 -4.99
C ILE A 21 3.28 -9.28 -4.74
N ILE A 22 1.95 -9.28 -4.61
CA ILE A 22 1.18 -8.05 -4.32
C ILE A 22 1.64 -7.42 -3.00
N THR A 23 1.84 -8.23 -1.97
CA THR A 23 2.29 -7.75 -0.65
C THR A 23 3.68 -7.13 -0.72
N VAL A 24 4.63 -7.83 -1.35
CA VAL A 24 6.02 -7.35 -1.50
C VAL A 24 6.07 -6.07 -2.32
N LEU A 25 5.35 -6.01 -3.44
CA LEU A 25 5.27 -4.80 -4.25
C LEU A 25 4.63 -3.65 -3.49
N SER A 26 3.60 -3.90 -2.68
CA SER A 26 3.00 -2.86 -1.83
C SER A 26 4.02 -2.30 -0.83
N LEU A 27 4.68 -3.17 -0.06
CA LEU A 27 5.71 -2.75 0.89
C LEU A 27 6.85 -2.00 0.20
N PHE A 28 7.27 -2.43 -0.98
CA PHE A 28 8.30 -1.76 -1.78
C PHE A 28 7.86 -0.37 -2.26
N CYS A 29 6.63 -0.23 -2.74
CA CYS A 29 6.06 1.07 -3.11
C CYS A 29 5.96 2.02 -1.92
N GLN A 30 5.52 1.53 -0.76
CA GLN A 30 5.51 2.31 0.48
C GLN A 30 6.93 2.71 0.89
N PHE A 31 7.90 1.79 0.78
CA PHE A 31 9.30 2.06 1.07
C PHE A 31 9.85 3.18 0.18
N ILE A 32 9.68 3.07 -1.15
CA ILE A 32 10.15 4.09 -2.10
C ILE A 32 9.53 5.44 -1.80
N ASN A 33 8.24 5.49 -1.46
CA ASN A 33 7.58 6.74 -1.10
C ASN A 33 8.29 7.44 0.07
N TRP A 34 8.53 6.71 1.16
CA TRP A 34 9.18 7.27 2.34
C TRP A 34 10.67 7.54 2.14
N PHE A 35 11.34 6.70 1.36
CA PHE A 35 12.74 6.90 0.99
C PHE A 35 12.91 8.17 0.14
N ALA A 36 12.00 8.40 -0.81
CA ALA A 36 11.98 9.62 -1.61
C ALA A 36 11.71 10.85 -0.74
N TYR A 37 10.79 10.75 0.22
CA TYR A 37 10.55 11.81 1.21
C TYR A 37 11.82 12.15 2.00
N GLU A 38 12.54 11.15 2.52
CA GLU A 38 13.79 11.36 3.25
C GLU A 38 14.89 12.00 2.40
N LYS A 39 15.06 11.54 1.15
CA LYS A 39 16.18 11.97 0.31
C LYS A 39 15.94 13.29 -0.41
N ILE A 40 14.69 13.61 -0.72
CA ILE A 40 14.34 14.83 -1.46
C ILE A 40 13.95 15.97 -0.51
N GLY A 41 13.63 15.66 0.76
CA GLY A 41 13.34 16.68 1.78
C GLY A 41 12.05 17.45 1.47
N TYR A 42 11.06 16.78 0.89
CA TYR A 42 9.78 17.41 0.57
C TYR A 42 9.06 17.95 1.82
N ALA A 43 8.28 19.02 1.66
CA ALA A 43 7.40 19.50 2.71
C ALA A 43 6.42 18.40 3.16
N TRP A 44 6.11 18.34 4.45
CA TRP A 44 5.24 17.30 5.06
C TRP A 44 3.88 17.15 4.36
N GLY A 45 3.34 18.22 3.77
CA GLY A 45 2.09 18.19 3.01
C GLY A 45 2.19 17.42 1.69
N ILE A 46 3.36 17.40 1.04
CA ILE A 46 3.61 16.61 -0.16
C ILE A 46 3.66 15.12 0.19
N THR A 47 4.08 14.79 1.41
CA THR A 47 4.07 13.41 1.94
C THR A 47 2.66 12.82 2.07
N LEU A 48 1.61 13.65 2.02
CA LEU A 48 0.22 13.22 1.95
C LEU A 48 -0.28 12.98 0.50
N VAL A 49 0.39 13.58 -0.48
CA VAL A 49 0.04 13.42 -1.91
C VAL A 49 0.49 12.06 -2.42
N THR A 50 1.64 11.57 -1.99
CA THR A 50 2.16 10.28 -2.46
C THR A 50 1.33 9.06 -2.05
N PRO A 51 0.80 8.96 -0.81
CA PRO A 51 -0.21 7.97 -0.45
C PRO A 51 -1.45 8.03 -1.35
N LEU A 52 -1.89 9.22 -1.78
CA LEU A 52 -2.99 9.35 -2.74
C LEU A 52 -2.63 8.80 -4.13
N VAL A 53 -1.38 8.98 -4.57
CA VAL A 53 -0.90 8.34 -5.81
C VAL A 53 -0.92 6.82 -5.68
N LEU A 54 -0.49 6.27 -4.55
CA LEU A 54 -0.58 4.82 -4.28
C LEU A 54 -2.04 4.33 -4.26
N CYS A 55 -2.94 5.08 -3.63
CA CYS A 55 -4.37 4.82 -3.67
C CYS A 55 -4.90 4.78 -5.11
N ALA A 56 -4.57 5.78 -5.93
CA ALA A 56 -5.01 5.85 -7.32
C ALA A 56 -4.47 4.68 -8.15
N MET A 57 -3.18 4.34 -7.98
CA MET A 57 -2.58 3.17 -8.63
C MET A 57 -3.30 1.88 -8.24
N TYR A 58 -3.60 1.69 -6.95
CA TYR A 58 -4.34 0.51 -6.48
C TYR A 58 -5.77 0.48 -7.01
N HIS A 59 -6.44 1.63 -7.11
CA HIS A 59 -7.76 1.74 -7.71
C HIS A 59 -7.74 1.33 -9.19
N PHE A 60 -6.78 1.84 -9.98
CA PHE A 60 -6.64 1.45 -11.40
C PHE A 60 -6.33 -0.04 -11.57
N VAL A 61 -5.42 -0.59 -10.76
CA VAL A 61 -5.10 -2.03 -10.80
C VAL A 61 -6.32 -2.87 -10.42
N GLN A 62 -7.14 -2.44 -9.44
CA GLN A 62 -8.38 -3.12 -9.09
C GLN A 62 -9.48 -3.00 -10.16
N LEU A 63 -9.52 -1.88 -10.90
CA LEU A 63 -10.44 -1.71 -12.03
C LEU A 63 -10.06 -2.63 -13.18
N ASP A 64 -8.79 -2.69 -13.55
CA ASP A 64 -8.31 -3.54 -14.65
C ASP A 64 -8.39 -5.02 -14.30
N GLY A 65 -7.93 -5.42 -13.10
CA GLY A 65 -8.05 -6.79 -12.63
C GLY A 65 -9.50 -7.26 -12.46
N GLY A 66 -10.41 -6.36 -12.10
CA GLY A 66 -11.84 -6.64 -12.01
C GLY A 66 -12.57 -6.73 -13.35
N ARG A 67 -12.10 -6.03 -14.40
CA ARG A 67 -12.68 -6.10 -15.76
C ARG A 67 -12.23 -7.35 -16.52
N GLU A 68 -11.01 -7.81 -16.29
CA GLU A 68 -10.45 -8.99 -16.96
C GLU A 68 -10.60 -10.30 -16.16
N GLY A 69 -11.08 -10.23 -14.91
CA GLY A 69 -11.41 -11.41 -14.10
C GLY A 69 -10.22 -12.15 -13.52
N SER A 70 -9.05 -11.51 -13.40
CA SER A 70 -7.83 -12.13 -12.87
C SER A 70 -7.92 -12.37 -11.35
N PHE A 71 -8.34 -11.38 -10.56
CA PHE A 71 -8.47 -11.52 -9.10
C PHE A 71 -9.50 -10.55 -8.50
N SER A 72 -10.12 -10.93 -7.38
CA SER A 72 -11.14 -10.09 -6.73
C SER A 72 -10.54 -8.82 -6.12
N ARG A 73 -11.32 -7.73 -6.12
CA ARG A 73 -10.92 -6.45 -5.48
C ARG A 73 -10.60 -6.64 -3.99
N LYS A 74 -11.33 -7.53 -3.32
CA LYS A 74 -11.10 -7.91 -1.91
C LYS A 74 -9.75 -8.58 -1.73
N PHE A 75 -9.40 -9.54 -2.59
CA PHE A 75 -8.10 -10.21 -2.55
C PHE A 75 -6.95 -9.20 -2.68
N PHE A 76 -7.00 -8.33 -3.69
CA PHE A 76 -5.97 -7.31 -3.88
C PHE A 76 -5.86 -6.39 -2.65
N PHE A 77 -6.99 -5.89 -2.13
CA PHE A 77 -7.01 -5.02 -0.94
C PHE A 77 -6.39 -5.65 0.30
N ILE A 78 -6.66 -6.94 0.56
CA ILE A 78 -6.09 -7.65 1.71
C ILE A 78 -4.57 -7.65 1.61
N PHE A 79 -4.02 -8.05 0.45
CA PHE A 79 -2.58 -8.22 0.31
C PHE A 79 -1.82 -6.92 0.03
N SER A 80 -2.46 -5.88 -0.51
CA SER A 80 -1.82 -4.58 -0.75
C SER A 80 -1.99 -3.58 0.38
N VAL A 81 -2.95 -3.76 1.29
CA VAL A 81 -3.24 -2.80 2.38
C VAL A 81 -3.24 -3.48 3.75
N VAL A 82 -4.07 -4.50 3.95
CA VAL A 82 -4.28 -5.10 5.29
C VAL A 82 -3.04 -5.84 5.78
N ILE A 83 -2.42 -6.67 4.93
CA ILE A 83 -1.21 -7.41 5.30
C ILE A 83 -0.03 -6.44 5.57
N PRO A 84 0.28 -5.45 4.70
CA PRO A 84 1.28 -4.43 4.99
C PRO A 84 1.03 -3.67 6.30
N LEU A 85 -0.22 -3.34 6.62
CA LEU A 85 -0.58 -2.73 7.90
C LEU A 85 -0.22 -3.65 9.08
N LEU A 86 -0.64 -4.91 9.03
CA LEU A 86 -0.37 -5.88 10.08
C LEU A 86 1.12 -6.12 10.26
N VAL A 87 1.88 -6.18 9.16
CA VAL A 87 3.35 -6.27 9.19
C VAL A 87 3.96 -5.04 9.85
N GLY A 88 3.51 -3.83 9.49
CA GLY A 88 3.96 -2.59 10.11
C GLY A 88 3.67 -2.53 11.62
N ILE A 89 2.46 -2.92 12.03
CA ILE A 89 2.07 -2.98 13.45
C ILE A 89 2.93 -4.02 14.19
N LEU A 90 3.07 -5.22 13.65
CA LEU A 90 3.85 -6.29 14.26
C LEU A 90 5.32 -5.87 14.45
N LEU A 91 5.95 -5.31 13.41
CA LEU A 91 7.32 -4.81 13.50
C LEU A 91 7.46 -3.67 14.51
N THR A 92 6.47 -2.76 14.56
CA THR A 92 6.42 -1.70 15.56
C THR A 92 6.37 -2.28 16.98
N VAL A 93 5.49 -3.25 17.25
CA VAL A 93 5.38 -3.90 18.57
C VAL A 93 6.67 -4.64 18.93
N ILE A 94 7.25 -5.39 17.99
CA ILE A 94 8.54 -6.08 18.20
C ILE A 94 9.63 -5.07 18.59
N MET A 95 9.72 -3.93 17.90
CA MET A 95 10.73 -2.91 18.19
C MET A 95 10.50 -2.24 19.53
N LEU A 96 9.24 -1.92 19.90
CA LEU A 96 8.91 -1.37 21.20
C LEU A 96 9.26 -2.32 22.36
N LEU A 97 9.13 -3.63 22.15
CA LEU A 97 9.49 -4.63 23.16
C LEU A 97 11.00 -4.91 23.22
N ALA A 98 11.68 -4.89 22.08
CA ALA A 98 13.10 -5.23 21.99
C ALA A 98 14.04 -4.05 22.30
N ALA A 99 13.58 -2.82 22.08
CA ALA A 99 14.35 -1.59 22.27
C ALA A 99 13.40 -0.41 22.57
N PRO A 100 12.80 -0.37 23.78
CA PRO A 100 11.82 0.65 24.18
C PRO A 100 12.35 2.09 24.15
N GLU A 101 13.67 2.26 24.18
CA GLU A 101 14.38 3.53 24.06
C GLU A 101 14.36 4.12 22.64
N ILE A 102 14.06 3.32 21.60
CA ILE A 102 14.00 3.81 20.22
C ILE A 102 12.67 4.52 20.00
N SER A 103 12.73 5.83 19.72
CA SER A 103 11.53 6.58 19.36
C SER A 103 11.06 6.21 17.97
N VAL A 104 10.00 5.41 17.90
CA VAL A 104 9.41 4.95 16.63
C VAL A 104 8.71 6.08 15.86
N PHE A 105 8.40 7.19 16.55
CA PHE A 105 7.55 8.27 16.02
C PHE A 105 8.20 9.66 16.03
N SER A 106 9.40 9.83 16.61
CA SER A 106 10.10 11.10 16.59
C SER A 106 11.05 11.18 15.39
N PRO A 107 10.83 12.09 14.43
CA PRO A 107 11.76 12.31 13.32
C PRO A 107 13.12 12.85 13.78
N GLU A 108 13.19 13.43 14.98
CA GLU A 108 14.35 14.13 15.54
C GLU A 108 15.12 13.30 16.58
N ALA A 109 14.56 12.17 17.03
CA ALA A 109 15.22 11.30 18.00
C ALA A 109 16.38 10.57 17.31
N GLU A 110 17.59 11.05 17.56
CA GLU A 110 18.89 10.44 17.28
C GLU A 110 18.86 9.32 16.22
N TYR A 111 18.94 9.72 14.96
CA TYR A 111 19.38 8.84 13.88
C TYR A 111 20.86 8.49 14.14
N ARG A 112 21.13 7.48 14.98
CA ARG A 112 22.49 6.93 15.16
C ARG A 112 22.89 6.04 13.98
N GLY A 113 21.94 5.76 13.08
CA GLY A 113 22.17 5.03 11.84
C GLY A 113 22.18 3.52 12.03
N THR A 114 21.60 3.02 13.13
CA THR A 114 21.55 1.58 13.39
C THR A 114 20.44 0.93 12.57
N VAL A 115 20.63 -0.34 12.18
CA VAL A 115 19.63 -1.11 11.42
C VAL A 115 18.28 -1.18 12.17
N ARG A 116 18.31 -1.18 13.51
CA ARG A 116 17.10 -1.22 14.34
C ARG A 116 16.28 0.07 14.26
N GLU A 117 16.93 1.24 14.31
CA GLU A 117 16.27 2.54 14.14
C GLU A 117 15.62 2.65 12.76
N ALA A 118 16.31 2.17 11.72
CA ALA A 118 15.76 2.15 10.36
C ALA A 118 14.51 1.26 10.28
N ILE A 119 14.56 0.05 10.86
CA ILE A 119 13.39 -0.85 10.87
C ILE A 119 12.23 -0.22 11.65
N ALA A 120 12.48 0.36 12.82
CA ALA A 120 11.45 1.03 13.63
C ALA A 120 10.81 2.19 12.86
N THR A 121 11.63 3.06 12.26
CA THR A 121 11.16 4.23 11.49
C THR A 121 10.31 3.82 10.31
N TYR A 122 10.76 2.84 9.50
CA TYR A 122 10.01 2.38 8.34
C TYR A 122 8.77 1.56 8.74
N ALA A 123 8.79 0.83 9.86
CA ALA A 123 7.60 0.17 10.40
C ALA A 123 6.50 1.19 10.75
N GLY A 124 6.84 2.26 11.49
CA GLY A 124 5.89 3.33 11.81
C GLY A 124 5.32 4.03 10.56
N ARG A 125 6.18 4.24 9.56
CA ARG A 125 5.79 4.81 8.26
C ARG A 125 4.87 3.90 7.43
N PHE A 126 5.10 2.59 7.45
CA PHE A 126 4.18 1.62 6.83
C PHE A 126 2.83 1.61 7.53
N VAL A 127 2.80 1.73 8.86
CA VAL A 127 1.53 1.90 9.61
C VAL A 127 0.82 3.17 9.15
N PHE A 128 1.52 4.30 9.08
CA PHE A 128 0.94 5.57 8.67
C PHE A 128 0.35 5.52 7.25
N THR A 129 1.11 5.01 6.28
CA THR A 129 0.63 4.87 4.90
C THR A 129 -0.53 3.88 4.80
N SER A 130 -0.46 2.74 5.50
CA SER A 130 -1.51 1.73 5.41
C SER A 130 -2.82 2.17 6.09
N LEU A 131 -2.75 2.96 7.17
CA LEU A 131 -3.94 3.62 7.75
C LEU A 131 -4.55 4.63 6.78
N TYR A 132 -3.71 5.40 6.07
CA TYR A 132 -4.18 6.32 5.04
C TYR A 132 -4.89 5.58 3.89
N LEU A 133 -4.29 4.48 3.41
CA LEU A 133 -4.88 3.61 2.38
C LEU A 133 -6.22 3.01 2.84
N LEU A 134 -6.36 2.63 4.11
CA LEU A 134 -7.63 2.14 4.67
C LEU A 134 -8.73 3.20 4.61
N ILE A 135 -8.44 4.43 5.04
CA ILE A 135 -9.40 5.54 5.02
C ILE A 135 -9.83 5.84 3.59
N PHE A 136 -8.87 5.89 2.66
CA PHE A 136 -9.17 6.14 1.26
C PHE A 136 -9.99 5.02 0.63
N ALA A 137 -9.66 3.75 0.89
CA ALA A 137 -10.40 2.61 0.36
C ALA A 137 -11.86 2.59 0.86
N ALA A 138 -12.10 3.00 2.12
CA ALA A 138 -13.45 3.16 2.65
C ALA A 138 -14.23 4.28 1.91
N ALA A 139 -13.57 5.42 1.66
CA ALA A 139 -14.16 6.52 0.90
C ALA A 139 -14.44 6.14 -0.56
N ASP A 140 -13.50 5.48 -1.24
CA ASP A 140 -13.63 5.02 -2.62
C ASP A 140 -14.77 4.01 -2.77
N HIS A 141 -14.88 3.06 -1.84
CA HIS A 141 -15.99 2.11 -1.81
C HIS A 141 -17.36 2.83 -1.69
N PHE A 142 -17.43 3.86 -0.84
CA PHE A 142 -18.66 4.64 -0.66
C PHE A 142 -19.03 5.44 -1.92
N ILE A 143 -18.05 6.06 -2.57
CA ILE A 143 -18.24 6.83 -3.81
C ILE A 143 -18.71 5.92 -4.95
N LEU A 144 -18.05 4.77 -5.15
CA LEU A 144 -18.43 3.79 -6.16
C LEU A 144 -19.86 3.28 -5.96
N LYS A 145 -20.23 2.95 -4.71
CA LYS A 145 -21.59 2.52 -4.38
C LYS A 145 -22.64 3.56 -4.76
N ARG A 146 -22.39 4.84 -4.46
CA ARG A 146 -23.31 5.93 -4.83
C ARG A 146 -23.39 6.17 -6.33
N LEU A 147 -22.31 5.99 -7.07
CA LEU A 147 -22.30 6.09 -8.53
C LEU A 147 -23.12 4.97 -9.18
N ASP A 148 -23.01 3.74 -8.68
CA ASP A 148 -23.78 2.60 -9.16
C ASP A 148 -25.29 2.74 -8.86
N GLU A 149 -25.64 3.26 -7.68
CA GLU A 149 -27.03 3.59 -7.33
C GLU A 149 -27.62 4.63 -8.29
N LYS A 150 -26.88 5.71 -8.60
CA LYS A 150 -27.31 6.72 -9.58
C LYS A 150 -27.51 6.13 -10.98
N ARG A 151 -26.63 5.23 -11.43
CA ARG A 151 -26.74 4.57 -12.75
C ARG A 151 -27.94 3.62 -12.87
N LYS A 152 -28.41 3.04 -11.78
CA LYS A 152 -29.61 2.16 -11.78
C LYS A 152 -30.93 2.93 -11.76
N THR A 153 -30.87 4.23 -11.44
CA THR A 153 -32.06 5.10 -11.33
C THR A 153 -32.28 5.96 -12.58
N GLN A 154 -31.34 5.94 -13.53
CA GLN A 154 -31.47 6.48 -14.89
C GLN A 154 -31.80 5.35 -15.87
#